data_AF-G4Z2N4-F1
#
_entry.id   AF-G4Z2N4-F1
#
_cell.length_a   1.000
_cell.length_b   1.000
_cell.length_c   1.000
_cell.angle_alpha   90.00
_cell.angle_beta   90.00
_cell.angle_gamma   90.00
#
_symmetry.space_group_name_H-M   'P 1'
#
loop_
_entity.id
_entity.type
_entity.pdbx_description
1 polymer ?
#
loop_
_entity_poly.entity_id
_entity_poly.type
_entity_poly.pdbx_seq_one_letter_code
_entity_poly.pdbx_strand_id
1 'polypeptide(L)' 'MVMSEFNVLLSGATISRHLVGMFFTVKQVKCPTTCNSEVNQEKRKAFAEALVRHNDDGDLVVYFDETNFNLYTKR' A
#
# COMPACT_ATOMS: atom_id res chain seq x y z
N MET A 1 13.39 18.93 -19.14
CA MET A 1 12.34 19.37 -20.10
C MET A 1 11.70 18.13 -20.67
N VAL A 2 10.40 18.17 -20.95
CA VAL A 2 9.67 17.02 -21.52
C VAL A 2 9.12 17.44 -22.87
N MET A 3 9.37 16.62 -23.90
CA MET A 3 8.73 16.74 -25.21
C MET A 3 7.48 15.87 -25.22
N SER A 4 6.34 16.47 -25.54
CA SER A 4 5.04 15.79 -25.68
C SER A 4 4.72 15.56 -27.16
N GLU A 5 3.76 14.68 -27.44
CA GLU A 5 3.20 14.38 -28.77
C GLU A 5 2.80 15.64 -29.56
N PHE A 6 2.53 16.76 -28.88
CA PHE A 6 2.19 18.05 -29.49
C PHE A 6 3.41 18.89 -29.93
N ASN A 7 4.63 18.36 -29.89
CA ASN A 7 5.89 19.06 -30.23
C ASN A 7 6.16 20.34 -29.42
N VAL A 8 5.55 20.47 -28.24
CA VAL A 8 5.81 21.58 -27.32
C VAL A 8 6.84 21.16 -26.28
N LEU A 9 7.88 21.97 -26.12
CA LEU A 9 8.92 21.80 -25.11
C LEU A 9 8.50 22.53 -23.83
N LEU A 10 8.17 21.79 -22.78
CA LEU A 10 7.80 22.37 -21.49
C LEU A 10 8.89 22.17 -20.44
N SER A 11 9.08 23.21 -19.63
CA SER A 11 9.91 23.12 -18.43
C SER A 11 9.19 22.32 -17.35
N GLY A 12 9.94 21.59 -16.51
CA GLY A 12 9.36 20.89 -15.37
C GLY A 12 8.66 21.83 -14.39
N ALA A 13 9.15 23.07 -14.26
CA ALA A 13 8.54 24.09 -13.42
C ALA A 13 7.16 24.54 -13.93
N THR A 14 6.97 24.65 -15.25
CA THR A 14 5.67 24.97 -15.87
C THR A 14 4.66 23.86 -15.59
N ILE A 15 5.09 22.61 -15.74
CA ILE A 15 4.26 21.43 -15.46
C ILE A 15 3.89 21.40 -13.96
N SER A 16 4.89 21.50 -13.08
CA SER A 16 4.68 21.49 -11.63
C SER A 16 3.69 22.57 -11.19
N ARG A 17 3.86 23.82 -11.66
CA ARG A 17 2.96 24.93 -11.31
C ARG A 17 1.52 24.69 -11.73
N HIS A 18 1.30 24.07 -12.90
CA HIS A 18 -0.05 23.73 -13.35
C HIS A 18 -0.69 22.63 -12.50
N LEU A 19 0.12 21.66 -12.04
CA LEU A 19 -0.36 20.52 -11.26
C LEU A 19 -0.56 20.84 -9.76
N VAL A 20 0.08 21.89 -9.24
CA VAL A 20 -0.08 22.34 -7.85
C VAL A 20 -1.54 22.71 -7.59
N GLY A 21 -2.16 22.06 -6.60
CA GLY A 21 -3.57 22.27 -6.23
C GLY A 21 -4.57 21.46 -7.05
N MET A 22 -4.18 20.89 -8.18
CA MET A 22 -5.02 19.92 -8.93
C MET A 22 -4.89 18.51 -8.37
N PHE A 23 -3.70 18.15 -7.84
CA PHE A 23 -3.46 16.88 -7.18
C PHE A 23 -3.24 17.06 -5.68
N PHE A 24 -4.09 16.44 -4.88
CA PHE A 24 -4.01 16.46 -3.41
C PHE A 24 -3.06 15.40 -2.86
N THR A 25 -2.83 14.31 -3.60
CA THR A 25 -1.94 13.22 -3.16
C THR A 25 -1.29 12.55 -4.37
N VAL A 26 0.04 12.55 -4.41
CA VAL A 26 0.81 11.74 -5.37
C VAL A 26 0.84 10.31 -4.81
N LYS A 27 0.04 9.42 -5.38
CA LYS A 27 0.12 7.99 -5.04
C LYS A 27 1.16 7.31 -5.92
N GLN A 28 2.09 6.59 -5.32
CA GLN A 28 2.93 5.68 -6.07
C GLN A 28 2.06 4.58 -6.68
N VAL A 29 2.18 4.36 -7.99
CA VAL A 29 1.60 3.21 -8.66
C VAL A 29 2.40 1.98 -8.21
N LYS A 30 1.81 1.17 -7.33
CA LYS A 30 2.44 -0.07 -6.88
C LYS A 30 2.37 -1.10 -8.01
N CYS A 31 3.53 -1.62 -8.42
CA CYS A 31 3.62 -2.70 -9.40
C CYS A 31 3.40 -4.06 -8.68
N PRO A 32 2.64 -5.01 -9.25
CA PRO A 32 2.43 -6.33 -8.63
C PRO A 32 3.74 -7.05 -8.27
N THR A 33 4.78 -6.88 -9.08
CA THR A 33 6.11 -7.48 -8.86
C THR A 33 6.83 -6.96 -7.62
N THR A 34 6.63 -5.69 -7.21
CA THR A 34 7.26 -5.16 -6.00
C THR A 34 6.48 -5.49 -4.73
N CYS A 35 5.17 -5.72 -4.84
CA CYS A 35 4.33 -6.07 -3.69
C CYS A 35 4.30 -7.58 -3.41
N ASN A 36 4.35 -8.41 -4.44
CA ASN A 36 4.31 -9.88 -4.35
C ASN A 36 5.70 -10.51 -4.52
N SER A 37 6.74 -9.90 -3.96
CA SER A 37 8.02 -10.59 -3.84
C SER A 37 7.85 -11.93 -3.11
N GLU A 38 8.68 -12.92 -3.44
CA GLU A 38 8.66 -14.23 -2.78
C GLU A 38 8.74 -14.08 -1.25
N VAL A 39 9.58 -13.16 -0.78
CA VAL A 39 9.72 -12.82 0.64
C VAL A 39 8.39 -12.37 1.26
N ASN A 40 7.63 -11.51 0.58
CA ASN A 40 6.35 -11.05 1.10
C ASN A 40 5.28 -12.15 1.04
N GLN A 41 5.34 -13.03 0.04
CA GLN A 41 4.45 -14.18 -0.05
C GLN A 41 4.69 -15.15 1.11
N GLU A 42 5.96 -15.47 1.40
CA GLU A 42 6.34 -16.36 2.50
C GLU A 42 5.93 -15.78 3.85
N LYS A 43 6.17 -14.49 4.10
CA LYS A 43 5.72 -13.81 5.32
C LYS A 43 4.20 -13.88 5.51
N ARG A 44 3.41 -13.69 4.43
CA ARG A 44 1.94 -13.80 4.50
C ARG A 44 1.49 -15.23 4.79
N LYS A 45 2.15 -16.22 4.20
CA LYS A 45 1.87 -17.64 4.46
C LYS A 45 2.14 -18.00 5.92
N ALA A 46 3.34 -17.70 6.42
CA ALA A 46 3.73 -17.99 7.80
C ALA A 46 2.80 -17.34 8.82
N PHE A 47 2.38 -16.08 8.56
CA PHE A 47 1.39 -15.40 9.39
C PHE A 47 0.03 -16.12 9.36
N ALA A 48 -0.48 -16.49 8.18
CA ALA A 48 -1.76 -17.18 8.05
C ALA A 48 -1.76 -18.55 8.76
N GLU A 49 -0.68 -19.33 8.62
CA GLU A 49 -0.53 -20.62 9.30
C GLU A 49 -0.44 -20.49 10.82
N ALA A 50 0.23 -19.44 11.33
CA ALA A 50 0.23 -19.14 12.76
C ALA A 50 -1.17 -18.74 13.26
N LEU A 51 -1.87 -17.88 12.52
CA LEU A 51 -3.21 -17.43 12.87
C LEU A 51 -4.22 -18.58 12.93
N VAL A 52 -4.17 -19.51 11.97
CA VAL A 52 -5.03 -20.70 11.96
C VAL A 52 -4.76 -21.58 13.17
N ARG A 53 -3.49 -21.86 13.49
CA ARG A 53 -3.12 -22.67 14.66
C ARG A 53 -3.65 -22.06 15.96
N HIS A 54 -3.44 -20.77 16.19
CA HIS A 54 -3.98 -20.09 17.36
C HIS A 54 -5.51 -20.18 17.45
N ASN A 55 -6.20 -20.09 16.31
CA ASN A 55 -7.65 -20.25 16.27
C ASN A 55 -8.08 -21.69 16.60
N ASP A 56 -7.34 -22.70 16.15
CA ASP A 56 -7.61 -24.12 16.45
C ASP A 56 -7.32 -24.47 17.92
N ASP A 57 -6.28 -23.87 18.50
CA ASP A 57 -5.91 -24.01 19.92
C ASP A 57 -6.89 -23.27 20.85
N GLY A 58 -7.80 -22.44 20.30
CA GLY A 58 -8.79 -21.67 21.04
C GLY A 58 -8.24 -20.41 21.70
N ASP A 59 -7.10 -19.92 21.22
CA ASP A 59 -6.49 -18.69 21.70
C ASP A 59 -7.34 -17.46 21.33
N LEU A 60 -7.35 -16.47 22.21
CA LEU A 60 -8.03 -15.21 21.94
C LEU A 60 -7.20 -14.36 20.97
N VAL A 61 -7.71 -14.14 19.75
CA VAL A 61 -7.07 -13.29 18.76
C VAL A 61 -7.59 -11.86 18.87
N VAL A 62 -6.68 -10.92 19.14
CA VAL A 62 -6.97 -9.50 19.26
C VAL A 62 -6.42 -8.75 18.04
N TYR A 63 -7.30 -8.05 17.32
CA TYR A 63 -6.94 -7.21 16.19
C TYR A 63 -6.85 -5.75 16.64
N PHE A 64 -5.70 -5.13 16.38
CA PHE A 64 -5.43 -3.74 16.67
C PHE A 64 -4.78 -3.08 15.44
N ASP A 65 -5.22 -1.88 15.09
CA ASP A 65 -4.67 -1.10 13.99
C ASP A 65 -4.48 0.36 14.42
N GLU A 66 -3.48 1.04 13.86
CA GLU A 66 -3.14 2.43 14.20
C GLU A 66 -4.29 3.41 13.92
N THR A 67 -5.16 3.06 12.96
CA THR A 67 -6.28 3.91 12.55
C THR A 67 -7.62 3.50 13.16
N ASN A 68 -7.66 2.37 13.88
CA ASN A 68 -8.88 1.83 14.47
C ASN A 68 -8.70 1.59 15.97
N PHE A 69 -9.23 2.52 16.78
CA PHE A 69 -9.18 2.46 18.24
C PHE A 69 -10.09 1.39 18.84
N ASN A 70 -10.96 0.76 18.05
CA ASN A 70 -11.83 -0.31 18.55
C ASN A 70 -11.07 -1.62 18.57
N LEU A 71 -10.82 -2.12 19.78
CA LEU A 71 -10.23 -3.44 19.97
C LEU A 71 -11.24 -4.51 19.54
N TYR A 72 -10.95 -5.20 18.44
CA TYR A 72 -11.77 -6.31 17.96
C TYR A 72 -11.15 -7.62 18.39
N THR A 73 -11.94 -8.49 19.03
CA THR A 73 -11.48 -9.82 19.46
C THR A 73 -12.30 -10.90 18.77
N LYS A 74 -11.64 -11.92 18.24
CA LYS A 74 -12.27 -13.13 17.71
C LYS A 74 -11.84 -14.33 18.54
N ARG A 75 -12.80 -15.22 18.80
CA ARG A 75 -12.61 -16.51 19.45
C ARG A 75 -12.93 -17.63 18.46
#